data_AF-A0A0D2S2H5-F1
#
_entry.id   AF-A0A0D2S2H5-F1
#
_cell.length_a   1.000
_cell.length_b   1.000
_cell.length_c   1.000
_cell.angle_alpha   90.00
_cell.angle_beta   90.00
_cell.angle_gamma   90.00
#
_symmetry.space_group_name_H-M   'P 1'
#
loop_
_entity.id
_entity.type
_entity.pdbx_description
1 polymer ?
#
loop_
_entity_poly.entity_id
_entity_poly.type
_entity_poly.pdbx_seq_one_letter_code
_entity_poly.pdbx_strand_id
1 'polypeptide(L)'
;MADELNKTIDVAARDPSWYGIDDRELESRRRWTTTARTQVGDVKKSVVARKENGNSTSAMRRELMKLPISHQSDRSYQYGAEDNDDFIASESDRQMLLIKQQDEELDELSASVERIGGVGLTIHEELLAQEKIIDDLGFEIDSTTNRLDFVQKKVAMVMKKASAKGQIMMILFLLVLFIILFILVFLT
;
A
#
# COMPACT_ATOMS: atom_id res chain seq x y z
N MET A 1 -8.31 4.16 -12.48
CA MET A 1 -8.12 4.19 -11.01
C MET A 1 -9.39 3.86 -10.22
N ALA A 2 -10.44 4.68 -10.19
CA ALA A 2 -11.67 4.34 -9.42
C ALA A 2 -12.38 3.07 -9.95
N ASP A 3 -12.39 2.88 -11.27
CA ASP A 3 -13.00 1.70 -11.91
C ASP A 3 -12.16 0.42 -11.70
N GLU A 4 -10.85 0.56 -11.58
CA GLU A 4 -9.94 -0.57 -11.29
C GLU A 4 -10.11 -1.07 -9.86
N LEU A 5 -10.37 -0.16 -8.91
CA LEU A 5 -10.60 -0.47 -7.50
C LEU A 5 -11.92 -1.24 -7.30
N ASN A 6 -13.00 -0.84 -8.00
CA ASN A 6 -14.25 -1.62 -7.99
C ASN A 6 -14.04 -3.01 -8.60
N LYS A 7 -13.28 -3.12 -9.69
CA LYS A 7 -12.96 -4.40 -10.32
C LYS A 7 -12.15 -5.32 -9.39
N THR A 8 -11.25 -4.77 -8.57
CA THR A 8 -10.49 -5.58 -7.59
C THR A 8 -11.37 -6.04 -6.43
N ILE A 9 -12.31 -5.21 -5.97
CA ILE A 9 -13.28 -5.60 -4.94
C ILE A 9 -14.22 -6.69 -5.46
N ASP A 10 -14.70 -6.60 -6.71
CA ASP A 10 -15.59 -7.61 -7.30
C ASP A 10 -14.87 -8.95 -7.57
N VAL A 11 -13.56 -8.93 -7.86
CA VAL A 11 -12.74 -10.16 -7.96
C VAL A 11 -12.49 -10.78 -6.59
N ALA A 12 -12.19 -9.97 -5.57
CA ALA A 12 -12.02 -10.45 -4.20
C ALA A 12 -13.32 -11.01 -3.60
N ALA A 13 -14.48 -10.45 -4.00
CA ALA A 13 -15.80 -10.92 -3.59
C ALA A 13 -16.18 -12.31 -4.16
N ARG A 14 -15.54 -12.74 -5.26
CA ARG A 14 -15.85 -14.02 -5.91
C ARG A 14 -15.24 -15.23 -5.21
N ASP A 15 -14.06 -15.07 -4.62
CA ASP A 15 -13.38 -16.12 -3.83
C ASP A 15 -12.76 -15.55 -2.53
N PRO A 16 -13.59 -15.22 -1.52
CA PRO A 16 -13.12 -14.58 -0.29
C PRO A 16 -12.14 -15.44 0.53
N SER A 17 -12.32 -16.77 0.50
CA SER A 17 -11.52 -17.73 1.27
C SER A 17 -10.07 -17.85 0.78
N TRP A 18 -9.80 -17.55 -0.50
CA TRP A 18 -8.45 -17.57 -1.04
C TRP A 18 -7.61 -16.37 -0.57
N TYR A 19 -8.27 -15.25 -0.26
CA TYR A 19 -7.64 -14.01 0.16
C TYR A 19 -7.74 -13.73 1.66
N GLY A 20 -8.43 -14.59 2.41
CA GLY A 20 -8.60 -14.43 3.87
C GLY A 20 -9.39 -13.17 4.25
N ILE A 21 -10.27 -12.69 3.36
CA ILE A 21 -11.03 -11.45 3.54
C ILE A 21 -12.42 -11.80 4.07
N ASP A 22 -12.82 -11.18 5.18
CA ASP A 22 -14.14 -11.35 5.80
C ASP A 22 -15.20 -10.48 5.10
N ASP A 23 -16.46 -10.93 5.07
CA ASP A 23 -17.56 -10.20 4.42
C ASP A 23 -17.73 -8.77 4.97
N ARG A 24 -17.45 -8.57 6.26
CA ARG A 24 -17.51 -7.24 6.90
C ARG A 24 -16.42 -6.30 6.40
N GLU A 25 -15.26 -6.85 6.06
CA GLU A 25 -14.16 -6.10 5.49
C GLU A 25 -14.46 -5.70 4.04
N LEU A 26 -15.06 -6.60 3.27
CA LEU A 26 -15.49 -6.33 1.89
C LEU A 26 -16.53 -5.19 1.83
N GLU A 27 -17.52 -5.21 2.73
CA GLU A 27 -18.53 -4.15 2.85
C GLU A 27 -17.90 -2.80 3.24
N SER A 28 -16.92 -2.82 4.15
CA SER A 28 -16.17 -1.64 4.56
C SER A 28 -15.38 -1.03 3.40
N ARG A 29 -14.72 -1.89 2.60
CA ARG A 29 -13.98 -1.48 1.39
C ARG A 29 -14.93 -0.90 0.32
N ARG A 30 -16.09 -1.52 0.09
CA ARG A 30 -17.11 -1.03 -0.86
C ARG A 30 -17.65 0.36 -0.46
N ARG A 31 -17.90 0.57 0.83
CA ARG A 31 -18.32 1.87 1.38
C ARG A 31 -17.25 2.94 1.20
N TRP A 32 -16.01 2.64 1.58
CA TRP A 32 -14.90 3.57 1.44
C TRP A 32 -14.66 4.00 -0.01
N THR A 33 -14.68 3.05 -0.95
CA THR A 33 -14.53 3.34 -2.39
C THR A 33 -15.63 4.28 -2.91
N THR A 34 -16.87 4.09 -2.44
CA THR A 34 -18.00 4.97 -2.82
C THR A 34 -17.80 6.38 -2.28
N THR A 35 -17.40 6.52 -1.02
CA THR A 35 -17.14 7.82 -0.38
C THR A 35 -15.93 8.54 -1.00
N ALA A 36 -14.86 7.82 -1.33
CA ALA A 36 -13.70 8.41 -2.00
C ALA A 36 -14.08 8.95 -3.38
N ARG A 37 -14.94 8.24 -4.12
CA ARG A 37 -15.43 8.67 -5.43
C ARG A 37 -16.26 9.96 -5.35
N THR A 38 -17.14 10.07 -4.35
CA THR A 38 -17.94 11.29 -4.17
C THR A 38 -17.06 12.47 -3.81
N GLN A 39 -16.11 12.32 -2.89
CA GLN A 39 -15.19 13.39 -2.52
C GLN A 39 -14.33 13.88 -3.69
N VAL A 40 -13.77 12.97 -4.50
CA VAL A 40 -13.00 13.34 -5.70
C VAL A 40 -13.89 14.04 -6.73
N GLY A 41 -15.15 13.61 -6.87
CA GLY A 41 -16.13 14.28 -7.72
C GLY A 41 -16.42 15.72 -7.28
N ASP A 42 -16.61 15.93 -5.98
CA ASP A 42 -16.89 17.24 -5.39
C ASP A 42 -15.68 18.18 -5.48
N VAL A 43 -14.48 17.68 -5.23
CA VAL A 43 -13.23 18.44 -5.42
C VAL A 43 -13.03 18.81 -6.88
N LYS A 44 -13.27 17.89 -7.81
CA LYS A 44 -13.17 18.19 -9.24
C LYS A 44 -14.19 19.26 -9.64
N LYS A 45 -15.41 19.19 -9.11
CA LYS A 45 -16.46 20.19 -9.38
C LYS A 45 -16.11 21.56 -8.80
N SER A 46 -15.57 21.62 -7.59
CA SER A 46 -15.15 22.89 -6.97
C SER A 46 -13.95 23.53 -7.68
N VAL A 47 -13.00 22.72 -8.15
CA VAL A 47 -11.85 23.18 -8.95
C VAL A 47 -12.30 23.70 -10.32
N VAL A 48 -13.23 23.02 -10.99
CA VAL A 48 -13.78 23.47 -12.28
C VAL A 48 -14.60 24.75 -12.11
N ALA A 49 -15.46 24.84 -11.09
CA ALA A 49 -16.22 26.05 -10.78
C ALA A 49 -15.29 27.24 -10.44
N ARG A 50 -14.16 26.98 -9.77
CA ARG A 50 -13.14 28.01 -9.50
C ARG A 50 -12.40 28.45 -10.76
N LYS A 51 -12.19 27.55 -11.72
CA LYS A 51 -11.56 27.86 -13.00
C LYS A 51 -12.43 28.74 -13.90
N GLU A 52 -13.75 28.57 -13.86
CA GLU A 52 -14.70 29.45 -14.57
C GLU A 52 -14.73 30.87 -13.98
N ASN A 53 -14.61 31.00 -12.64
CA ASN A 53 -14.60 32.31 -11.97
C ASN A 53 -13.22 33.04 -12.03
N GLY A 54 -12.12 32.29 -12.21
CA GLY A 54 -10.76 32.83 -12.29
C GLY A 54 -10.43 33.58 -13.59
N ASN A 55 -11.24 33.42 -14.64
CA ASN A 55 -11.10 34.22 -15.87
C ASN A 55 -11.57 35.68 -15.68
N SER A 56 -12.53 35.93 -14.78
CA SER A 56 -13.04 37.28 -14.51
C SER A 56 -12.03 38.15 -13.76
N THR A 57 -11.24 37.58 -12.84
CA THR A 57 -10.19 38.33 -12.13
C THR A 57 -8.98 38.64 -13.02
N SER A 58 -8.66 37.74 -13.95
CA SER A 58 -7.60 37.98 -14.96
C SER A 58 -8.01 39.02 -15.99
N ALA A 59 -9.28 39.00 -16.44
CA ALA A 59 -9.84 40.02 -17.32
C ALA A 59 -9.93 41.40 -16.63
N MET A 60 -10.38 41.46 -15.37
CA MET A 60 -10.46 42.72 -14.63
C MET A 60 -9.08 43.33 -14.34
N ARG A 61 -8.07 42.49 -14.02
CA ARG A 61 -6.67 42.93 -13.88
C ARG A 61 -6.10 43.47 -15.21
N ARG A 62 -6.55 42.94 -16.35
CA ARG A 62 -6.13 43.38 -17.70
C ARG A 62 -6.81 44.68 -18.14
N GLU A 63 -8.05 44.90 -17.73
CA GLU A 63 -8.76 46.17 -17.92
C GLU A 63 -8.19 47.28 -17.02
N LEU A 64 -7.83 46.96 -15.77
CA LEU A 64 -7.18 47.91 -14.84
C LEU A 64 -5.76 48.33 -15.27
N MET A 65 -5.10 47.59 -16.17
CA MET A 65 -3.79 47.96 -16.74
C MET A 65 -3.89 48.79 -18.03
N LYS A 66 -5.10 49.02 -18.58
CA LYS A 66 -5.31 49.93 -19.71
C LYS A 66 -5.57 51.34 -19.18
N LEU A 67 -4.52 52.12 -18.91
CA LEU A 67 -4.67 53.57 -18.75
C LEU A 67 -5.10 54.21 -20.08
N PRO A 68 -6.13 55.08 -20.11
CA PRO A 68 -6.37 55.94 -21.24
C PRO A 68 -5.39 57.12 -21.16
N ILE A 69 -4.38 57.13 -22.02
CA ILE A 69 -3.59 58.35 -22.24
C ILE A 69 -4.49 59.33 -23.02
N SER A 70 -5.21 60.18 -22.28
CA SER A 70 -5.84 61.38 -22.84
C SER A 70 -5.22 62.59 -22.17
N HIS A 71 -4.55 63.38 -22.99
CA HIS A 71 -3.90 64.63 -22.62
C HIS A 71 -4.95 65.70 -22.34
N GLN A 72 -5.12 66.11 -21.08
CA GLN A 72 -5.41 67.50 -20.71
C GLN A 72 -5.44 67.75 -19.19
N SER A 73 -5.05 68.99 -18.86
CA SER A 73 -5.22 69.75 -17.62
C SER A 73 -4.40 69.37 -16.38
N ASP A 74 -3.33 70.14 -16.22
CA ASP A 74 -2.97 70.93 -15.03
C ASP A 74 -4.01 71.00 -13.90
N ARG A 75 -3.50 70.95 -12.64
CA ARG A 75 -4.16 71.13 -11.33
C ARG A 75 -4.91 69.93 -10.73
N SER A 76 -4.21 69.12 -9.93
CA SER A 76 -4.61 68.67 -8.57
C SER A 76 -3.90 67.37 -8.11
N TYR A 77 -2.58 67.28 -8.18
CA TYR A 77 -1.83 66.11 -7.66
C TYR A 77 -1.21 66.37 -6.29
N GLN A 78 -2.04 66.69 -5.29
CA GLN A 78 -1.56 66.76 -3.89
C GLN A 78 -2.47 66.07 -2.88
N TYR A 79 -3.60 65.49 -3.33
CA TYR A 79 -4.51 64.72 -2.46
C TYR A 79 -4.50 63.20 -2.72
N GLY A 80 -3.72 62.73 -3.71
CA GLY A 80 -3.65 61.30 -4.06
C GLY A 80 -2.35 60.59 -3.68
N ALA A 81 -1.35 61.31 -3.15
CA ALA A 81 -0.08 60.70 -2.72
C ALA A 81 -0.18 60.13 -1.30
N GLU A 82 -0.80 60.88 -0.36
CA GLU A 82 -0.97 60.43 1.03
C GLU A 82 -1.88 59.19 1.15
N ASP A 83 -2.98 59.15 0.39
CA ASP A 83 -3.91 57.99 0.37
C ASP A 83 -3.25 56.73 -0.22
N ASN A 84 -2.31 56.92 -1.16
CA ASN A 84 -1.60 55.82 -1.80
C ASN A 84 -0.45 55.29 -0.94
N ASP A 85 0.20 56.15 -0.14
CA ASP A 85 1.20 55.77 0.84
C ASP A 85 0.59 54.99 2.01
N ASP A 86 -0.59 55.38 2.50
CA ASP A 86 -1.30 54.66 3.58
C ASP A 86 -1.83 53.30 3.10
N PHE A 87 -2.33 53.24 1.85
CA PHE A 87 -2.69 51.99 1.20
C PHE A 87 -1.47 51.05 1.04
N ILE A 88 -0.32 51.57 0.59
CA ILE A 88 0.90 50.77 0.43
C ILE A 88 1.47 50.31 1.78
N ALA A 89 1.42 51.15 2.81
CA ALA A 89 1.83 50.77 4.17
C ALA A 89 0.96 49.64 4.73
N SER A 90 -0.37 49.77 4.60
CA SER A 90 -1.31 48.75 5.08
C SER A 90 -1.19 47.41 4.32
N GLU A 91 -0.94 47.43 3.01
CA GLU A 91 -0.66 46.22 2.23
C GLU A 91 0.68 45.59 2.60
N SER A 92 1.72 46.40 2.84
CA SER A 92 3.04 45.93 3.30
C SER A 92 2.94 45.20 4.64
N ASP A 93 2.21 45.75 5.61
CA ASP A 93 1.98 45.11 6.91
C ASP A 93 1.24 43.78 6.78
N ARG A 94 0.27 43.72 5.86
CA ARG A 94 -0.49 42.50 5.58
C ARG A 94 0.38 41.42 4.92
N GLN A 95 1.25 41.80 4.00
CA GLN A 95 2.21 40.90 3.37
C GLN A 95 3.25 40.40 4.38
N MET A 96 3.70 41.25 5.32
CA MET A 96 4.61 40.85 6.39
C MET A 96 3.99 39.81 7.32
N LEU A 97 2.69 39.93 7.65
CA LEU A 97 1.99 38.94 8.46
C LEU A 97 1.84 37.60 7.73
N LEU A 98 1.56 37.63 6.42
CA LEU A 98 1.51 36.43 5.58
C LEU A 98 2.85 35.71 5.50
N ILE A 99 3.95 36.45 5.33
CA ILE A 99 5.30 35.88 5.31
C ILE A 99 5.64 35.24 6.66
N LYS A 100 5.31 35.89 7.78
CA LYS A 100 5.52 35.31 9.11
C LYS A 100 4.74 34.01 9.32
N GLN A 101 3.49 33.95 8.87
CA GLN A 101 2.70 32.72 8.94
C GLN A 101 3.31 31.60 8.10
N GLN A 102 3.80 31.93 6.89
CA GLN A 102 4.46 30.94 6.04
C GLN A 102 5.78 30.44 6.64
N ASP A 103 6.58 31.31 7.25
CA ASP A 103 7.81 30.90 7.94
C ASP A 103 7.50 29.93 9.09
N GLU A 104 6.46 30.20 9.89
CA GLU A 104 6.02 29.30 10.97
C GLU A 104 5.55 27.93 10.43
N GLU A 105 4.81 27.92 9.31
CA GLU A 105 4.43 26.68 8.61
C GLU A 105 5.64 25.91 8.07
N LEU A 106 6.66 26.62 7.57
CA LEU A 106 7.89 26.01 7.05
C LEU A 106 8.76 25.42 8.17
N ASP A 107 8.79 26.04 9.34
CA ASP A 107 9.47 25.49 10.51
C ASP A 107 8.80 24.20 10.99
N GLU A 108 7.46 24.17 11.02
CA GLU A 108 6.72 22.95 11.35
C GLU A 108 6.93 21.85 10.30
N LEU A 109 6.95 22.22 9.01
CA LEU A 109 7.26 21.30 7.93
C LEU A 109 8.68 20.76 8.05
N SER A 110 9.66 21.61 8.36
CA SER A 110 11.07 21.23 8.55
C SER A 110 11.21 20.22 9.69
N ALA A 111 10.58 20.48 10.84
CA ALA A 111 10.54 19.54 11.95
C ALA A 111 9.85 18.22 11.58
N SER A 112 8.83 18.27 10.73
CA SER A 112 8.17 17.06 10.21
C SER A 112 9.07 16.25 9.27
N VAL A 113 9.83 16.92 8.40
CA VAL A 113 10.80 16.29 7.51
C VAL A 113 11.94 15.65 8.31
N GLU A 114 12.44 16.29 9.36
CA GLU A 114 13.45 15.71 10.24
C GLU A 114 12.93 14.43 10.93
N ARG A 115 11.71 14.46 11.45
CA ARG A 115 11.06 13.25 12.03
C ARG A 115 10.90 12.14 10.99
N ILE A 116 10.44 12.47 9.78
CA ILE A 116 10.30 11.50 8.70
C ILE A 116 11.67 10.92 8.31
N GLY A 117 12.72 11.74 8.26
CA GLY A 117 14.09 11.31 8.03
C GLY A 117 14.57 10.32 9.08
N GLY A 118 14.30 10.60 10.36
CA GLY A 118 14.59 9.70 11.48
C GLY A 118 13.87 8.36 11.35
N VAL A 119 12.57 8.38 11.05
CA VAL A 119 11.78 7.15 10.80
C VAL A 119 12.32 6.39 9.59
N GLY A 120 12.72 7.08 8.52
CA GLY A 120 13.31 6.48 7.33
C GLY A 120 14.62 5.74 7.62
N LEU A 121 15.48 6.30 8.47
CA LEU A 121 16.70 5.63 8.94
C LEU A 121 16.38 4.38 9.76
N THR A 122 15.41 4.45 10.67
CA THR A 122 14.97 3.28 11.45
C THR A 122 14.40 2.18 10.55
N ILE A 123 13.58 2.54 9.55
CA ILE A 123 13.07 1.57 8.57
C ILE A 123 14.22 0.92 7.80
N HIS A 124 15.23 1.70 7.41
CA HIS A 124 16.39 1.16 6.70
C HIS A 124 17.17 0.15 7.56
N GLU A 125 17.43 0.47 8.82
CA GLU A 125 18.10 -0.44 9.76
C GLU A 125 17.30 -1.73 9.99
N GLU A 126 15.98 -1.61 10.15
CA GLU A 126 15.08 -2.75 10.30
C GLU A 126 15.03 -3.62 9.04
N LEU A 127 15.07 -3.02 7.85
CA LEU A 127 15.15 -3.78 6.59
C LEU A 127 16.47 -4.57 6.48
N LEU A 128 17.61 -3.99 6.89
CA LEU A 128 18.89 -4.70 6.94
C LEU A 128 18.86 -5.84 7.97
N ALA A 129 18.21 -5.64 9.11
CA ALA A 129 18.01 -6.70 10.09
C ALA A 129 17.12 -7.83 9.54
N GLN A 130 16.06 -7.49 8.82
CA GLN A 130 15.17 -8.47 8.17
C GLN A 130 15.86 -9.23 7.04
N GLU A 131 16.73 -8.60 6.25
CA GLU A 131 17.55 -9.28 5.24
C GLU A 131 18.34 -10.44 5.85
N LYS A 132 18.99 -10.19 6.99
CA LYS A 132 19.71 -11.23 7.74
C LYS A 132 18.79 -12.34 8.25
N ILE A 133 17.61 -12.00 8.77
CA ILE A 133 16.63 -12.99 9.23
C ILE A 133 16.15 -13.87 8.07
N ILE A 134 15.95 -13.28 6.89
CA ILE A 134 15.54 -14.00 5.68
C ILE A 134 16.64 -14.97 5.23
N ASP A 135 17.90 -14.55 5.27
CA ASP A 135 19.03 -15.43 4.95
C ASP A 135 19.11 -16.61 5.93
N ASP A 136 19.00 -16.35 7.24
CA ASP A 136 18.99 -17.40 8.27
C ASP A 136 17.80 -18.37 8.07
N LEU A 137 16.62 -17.84 7.75
CA LEU A 137 15.45 -18.64 7.40
C LEU A 137 15.69 -19.48 6.14
N GLY A 138 16.38 -18.95 5.14
CA GLY A 138 16.80 -19.68 3.95
C GLY A 138 17.66 -20.89 4.30
N PHE A 139 18.66 -20.72 5.16
CA PHE A 139 19.50 -21.83 5.65
C PHE A 139 18.69 -22.88 6.41
N GLU A 140 17.73 -22.46 7.25
CA GLU A 140 16.87 -23.38 7.99
C GLU A 140 15.93 -24.16 7.06
N ILE A 141 15.38 -23.51 6.02
CA ILE A 141 14.55 -24.15 4.99
C ILE A 141 15.37 -25.19 4.22
N ASP A 142 16.60 -24.87 3.82
CA ASP A 142 17.48 -25.82 3.12
C ASP A 142 17.80 -27.04 4.00
N SER A 143 18.09 -26.82 5.28
CA SER A 143 18.31 -27.90 6.26
C SER A 143 17.06 -28.77 6.43
N THR A 144 15.88 -28.14 6.53
CA THR A 144 14.59 -28.83 6.64
C THR A 144 14.30 -29.63 5.38
N THR A 145 14.57 -29.08 4.20
CA THR A 145 14.41 -29.76 2.90
C THR A 145 15.29 -31.01 2.82
N ASN A 146 16.56 -30.92 3.24
CA ASN A 146 17.46 -32.08 3.30
C ASN A 146 16.96 -33.16 4.26
N ARG A 147 16.41 -32.77 5.43
CA ARG A 147 15.81 -33.71 6.39
C ARG A 147 14.58 -34.37 5.80
N LEU A 148 13.72 -33.62 5.12
CA LEU A 148 12.53 -34.14 4.46
C LEU A 148 12.89 -35.11 3.33
N ASP A 149 13.90 -34.82 2.51
CA ASP A 149 14.38 -35.75 1.48
C ASP A 149 14.88 -37.07 2.11
N PHE A 150 15.61 -36.99 3.23
CA PHE A 150 16.04 -38.19 3.96
C PHE A 150 14.86 -39.00 4.51
N VAL A 151 13.86 -38.33 5.08
CA VAL A 151 12.62 -38.98 5.56
C VAL A 151 11.88 -39.62 4.40
N GLN A 152 11.74 -38.92 3.28
CA GLN A 152 11.10 -39.43 2.07
C GLN A 152 11.82 -40.67 1.53
N LYS A 153 13.16 -40.65 1.47
CA LYS A 153 13.98 -41.82 1.10
C LYS A 153 13.80 -42.99 2.07
N LYS A 154 13.72 -42.73 3.38
CA LYS A 154 13.43 -43.77 4.38
C LYS A 154 12.06 -44.38 4.21
N VAL A 155 11.02 -43.56 4.00
CA VAL A 155 9.66 -44.04 3.74
C VAL A 155 9.65 -44.88 2.46
N ALA A 156 10.28 -44.42 1.37
CA ALA A 156 10.40 -45.19 0.14
C ALA A 156 11.14 -46.53 0.35
N MET A 157 12.20 -46.56 1.15
CA MET A 157 12.89 -47.80 1.52
C MET A 157 12.01 -48.73 2.35
N VAL A 158 11.24 -48.22 3.32
CA VAL A 158 10.32 -49.02 4.13
C VAL A 158 9.22 -49.62 3.25
N MET A 159 8.62 -48.83 2.35
CA MET A 159 7.65 -49.33 1.37
C MET A 159 8.26 -50.42 0.48
N LYS A 160 9.51 -50.24 0.03
CA LYS A 160 10.23 -51.24 -0.76
C LYS A 160 10.62 -52.48 0.06
N LYS A 161 10.86 -52.37 1.36
CA LYS A 161 11.20 -53.50 2.23
C LYS A 161 9.96 -54.27 2.70
N ALA A 162 8.84 -53.58 2.85
CA ALA A 162 7.50 -54.16 2.98
C ALA A 162 6.97 -54.76 1.65
N SER A 163 7.75 -54.64 0.57
CA SER A 163 7.39 -55.16 -0.76
C SER A 163 7.27 -56.69 -0.78
N ALA A 164 6.61 -57.16 -1.83
CA ALA A 164 6.14 -58.52 -2.09
C ALA A 164 7.12 -59.64 -1.68
N LYS A 165 8.44 -59.45 -1.72
CA LYS A 165 9.42 -60.46 -1.29
C LYS A 165 9.26 -60.88 0.18
N GLY A 166 8.99 -59.94 1.09
CA GLY A 166 8.77 -60.27 2.51
C GLY A 166 7.45 -61.01 2.72
N GLN A 167 6.39 -60.56 2.05
CA GLN A 167 5.08 -61.20 2.08
C GLN A 167 5.12 -62.61 1.45
N ILE A 168 5.82 -62.79 0.33
CA ILE A 168 6.00 -64.09 -0.33
C ILE A 168 6.77 -65.07 0.57
N MET A 169 7.83 -64.61 1.26
CA MET A 169 8.54 -65.45 2.23
C MET A 169 7.66 -65.85 3.42
N MET A 170 6.82 -64.93 3.92
CA MET A 170 5.85 -65.22 4.98
C MET A 170 4.79 -66.26 4.51
N ILE A 171 4.27 -66.10 3.30
CA ILE A 171 3.31 -67.03 2.70
C ILE A 171 3.93 -68.42 2.53
N LEU A 172 5.16 -68.52 2.01
CA LEU A 172 5.88 -69.79 1.89
C LEU A 172 6.08 -70.48 3.24
N PHE A 173 6.49 -69.74 4.26
CA PHE A 173 6.66 -70.27 5.61
C PHE A 173 5.34 -70.81 6.19
N LEU A 174 4.26 -70.04 6.05
CA LEU A 174 2.92 -70.47 6.49
C LEU A 174 2.42 -71.71 5.73
N LEU A 175 2.71 -71.82 4.43
CA LEU A 175 2.36 -72.99 3.62
C LEU A 175 3.07 -74.26 4.09
N VAL A 176 4.38 -74.18 4.36
CA VAL A 176 5.15 -75.32 4.87
C VAL A 176 4.63 -75.76 6.24
N LEU A 177 4.36 -74.80 7.14
CA LEU A 177 3.79 -75.08 8.46
C LEU A 177 2.42 -75.78 8.32
N PHE A 178 1.57 -75.30 7.40
CA PHE A 178 0.27 -75.92 7.12
C PHE A 178 0.41 -77.36 6.61
N ILE A 179 1.36 -77.65 5.70
CA ILE A 179 1.61 -79.02 5.22
C ILE A 179 2.04 -79.94 6.36
N ILE A 180 2.95 -79.48 7.23
CA ILE A 180 3.40 -80.26 8.40
C ILE A 180 2.22 -80.58 9.32
N LEU A 181 1.39 -79.59 9.62
CA LEU A 181 0.21 -79.77 10.48
C LEU A 181 -0.79 -80.73 9.83
N PHE A 182 -1.03 -80.60 8.54
CA PHE A 182 -1.90 -81.50 7.78
C PHE A 182 -1.40 -82.95 7.87
N ILE A 183 -0.12 -83.19 7.60
CA ILE A 183 0.47 -84.54 7.70
C ILE A 183 0.34 -85.06 9.14
N LEU A 184 0.66 -84.25 10.14
CA LEU A 184 0.58 -84.64 11.54
C LEU A 184 -0.85 -85.06 11.93
N VAL A 185 -1.87 -84.31 11.48
CA VAL A 185 -3.29 -84.58 11.76
C VAL A 185 -3.83 -85.79 11.01
N PHE A 186 -3.40 -86.04 9.78
CA PHE A 186 -3.88 -87.20 9.00
C PHE A 186 -3.12 -88.50 9.30
N LEU A 187 -1.89 -88.40 9.82
CA LEU A 187 -1.04 -89.54 10.14
C LEU A 187 -1.13 -89.94 11.63
N THR A 188 -1.61 -89.03 12.49
CA THR A 188 -2.07 -89.31 13.86
C THR A 188 -3.53 -89.75 13.82
#